data_AF-H6BR69-F1
#
_entry.id   AF-H6BR69-F1
#
_cell.length_a   1.000
_cell.length_b   1.000
_cell.length_c   1.000
_cell.angle_alpha   90.00
_cell.angle_beta   90.00
_cell.angle_gamma   90.00
#
_symmetry.space_group_name_H-M   'P 1'
#
loop_
_entity.id
_entity.type
_entity.pdbx_description
1 polymer ?
#
loop_
_entity_poly.entity_id
_entity_poly.type
_entity_poly.pdbx_seq_one_letter_code
_entity_poly.pdbx_strand_id
1 'polypeptide(L)'
;MDDSLKSIIELIRSKAKTSHPWKRRERYDQPYYSFSPETASWKETFPDQAASSGSVPSSKFTVLSWNIDFMLPFPDERMRAALKELESQVKSGSGPCIVMLQEMLESDLALIQTQQWVRDNYYLTDIDSKYWESGHYGTCTLIPKNIWPIAAVFRVHYEQTVMERDGLFVDLDFGGNRVVRICNTHLESLIADPPKRPHQLATAAKFMHDPTVAGSVLGGDLNAIQDFDRTLHSDNNLQDAYLTLGGKEDSDDGYTWGQMAAVAERNKFGCSRMDKLYFCGQLRCEKFERFGLGVEVEEDNVKKALVEKRGLEKGYVTDHVGVKAVFSLPGEERRQGDKAMSAKF
;
A
#
# COMPACT_ATOMS: atom_id res chain seq x y z
N MET A 1 29.90 -1.47 7.54
CA MET A 1 28.47 -1.50 7.85
C MET A 1 28.28 -0.69 9.11
N ASP A 2 27.49 0.39 9.03
CA ASP A 2 27.18 1.27 10.16
C ASP A 2 26.69 0.45 11.36
N ASP A 3 27.16 0.75 12.57
CA ASP A 3 26.83 -0.02 13.77
C ASP A 3 25.33 0.06 14.09
N SER A 4 24.66 1.16 13.71
CA SER A 4 23.21 1.26 13.81
C SER A 4 22.47 0.27 12.90
N LEU A 5 22.93 0.07 11.67
CA LEU A 5 22.31 -0.88 10.74
C LEU A 5 22.45 -2.32 11.26
N LYS A 6 23.60 -2.67 11.85
CA LYS A 6 23.79 -3.98 12.47
C LYS A 6 22.81 -4.21 13.61
N SER A 7 22.64 -3.24 14.50
CA SER A 7 21.71 -3.35 15.63
C SER A 7 20.26 -3.56 15.17
N ILE A 8 19.82 -2.89 14.10
CA ILE A 8 18.47 -3.09 13.56
C ILE A 8 18.33 -4.48 12.93
N ILE A 9 19.33 -4.95 12.19
CA ILE A 9 19.33 -6.32 11.63
C ILE A 9 19.27 -7.37 12.74
N GLU A 10 20.03 -7.19 13.82
CA GLU A 10 19.98 -8.06 14.99
C GLU A 10 18.61 -8.02 15.67
N LEU A 11 17.99 -6.83 15.78
CA LEU A 11 16.64 -6.67 16.30
C LEU A 11 15.61 -7.44 15.44
N ILE A 12 15.63 -7.28 14.12
CA ILE A 12 14.76 -8.02 13.19
C ILE A 12 14.92 -9.53 13.43
N ARG A 13 16.16 -10.03 13.43
CA ARG A 13 16.44 -11.46 13.64
C ARG A 13 15.96 -11.97 14.99
N SER A 14 16.11 -11.18 16.04
CA SER A 14 15.63 -11.55 17.39
C SER A 14 14.11 -11.62 17.49
N LYS A 15 13.40 -10.93 16.60
CA LYS A 15 11.93 -10.95 16.50
C LYS A 15 11.40 -11.96 15.48
N ALA A 16 12.28 -12.69 14.78
CA ALA A 16 11.86 -13.67 13.79
C ALA A 16 10.91 -14.71 14.42
N LYS A 17 9.78 -14.94 13.76
CA LYS A 17 8.80 -15.92 14.22
C LYS A 17 9.27 -17.32 13.84
N THR A 18 9.08 -18.29 14.72
CA THR A 18 9.58 -19.66 14.53
C THR A 18 8.70 -20.51 13.62
N SER A 19 7.43 -20.14 13.47
CA SER A 19 6.47 -20.79 12.59
C SER A 19 5.30 -19.87 12.28
N HIS A 20 4.55 -20.23 11.24
CA HIS A 20 3.38 -19.50 10.80
C HIS A 20 2.25 -20.44 10.40
N PRO A 21 0.98 -20.02 10.52
CA PRO A 21 -0.18 -20.84 10.15
C PRO A 21 -0.47 -20.88 8.63
N TRP A 22 0.19 -20.04 7.83
CA TRP A 22 -0.03 -19.95 6.39
C TRP A 22 0.95 -20.81 5.58
N LYS A 23 0.53 -21.13 4.36
CA LYS A 23 1.39 -21.68 3.32
C LYS A 23 1.75 -20.57 2.33
N ARG A 24 3.04 -20.41 2.05
CA ARG A 24 3.50 -19.38 1.11
C ARG A 24 2.92 -19.63 -0.30
N ARG A 25 2.56 -18.54 -0.98
CA ARG A 25 1.86 -18.45 -2.28
C ARG A 25 0.39 -18.88 -2.27
N GLU A 26 -0.14 -19.30 -1.12
CA GLU A 26 -1.56 -19.58 -0.95
C GLU A 26 -2.25 -18.41 -0.25
N ARG A 27 -3.55 -18.25 -0.52
CA ARG A 27 -4.40 -17.27 0.18
C ARG A 27 -4.55 -17.69 1.64
N TYR A 28 -4.34 -16.74 2.54
CA TYR A 28 -4.61 -16.88 3.97
C TYR A 28 -5.54 -15.75 4.44
N ASP A 29 -6.78 -16.08 4.76
CA ASP A 29 -7.79 -15.11 5.18
C ASP A 29 -7.50 -14.53 6.57
N GLN A 30 -7.78 -13.25 6.75
CA GLN A 30 -7.69 -12.54 8.02
C GLN A 30 -8.93 -11.65 8.23
N PRO A 31 -9.27 -11.29 9.48
CA PRO A 31 -10.29 -10.30 9.75
C PRO A 31 -9.84 -8.89 9.32
N TYR A 32 -10.78 -7.96 9.39
CA TYR A 32 -10.48 -6.53 9.53
C TYR A 32 -11.02 -6.02 10.87
N TYR A 33 -10.72 -4.78 11.20
CA TYR A 33 -11.02 -4.21 12.51
C TYR A 33 -11.85 -2.94 12.35
N SER A 34 -12.92 -2.86 13.14
CA SER A 34 -13.77 -1.68 13.26
C SER A 34 -13.73 -1.14 14.68
N PHE A 35 -13.49 0.16 14.84
CA PHE A 35 -13.62 0.81 16.14
C PHE A 35 -15.08 0.89 16.57
N SER A 36 -15.37 0.41 17.79
CA SER A 36 -16.68 0.51 18.46
C SER A 36 -16.63 1.65 19.48
N PRO A 37 -17.36 2.76 19.25
CA PRO A 37 -17.45 3.85 20.21
C PRO A 37 -18.01 3.41 21.57
N GLU A 38 -18.91 2.42 21.58
CA GLU A 38 -19.60 1.93 22.79
C GLU A 38 -18.65 1.28 23.77
N THR A 39 -17.67 0.51 23.28
CA THR A 39 -16.67 -0.16 24.10
C THR A 39 -15.31 0.53 24.08
N ALA A 40 -15.19 1.64 23.36
CA ALA A 40 -13.96 2.37 23.09
C ALA A 40 -12.79 1.46 22.66
N SER A 41 -13.08 0.47 21.81
CA SER A 41 -12.12 -0.55 21.41
C SER A 41 -12.27 -0.98 19.94
N TRP A 42 -11.18 -1.48 19.36
CA TRP A 42 -11.19 -2.11 18.05
C TRP A 42 -11.74 -3.54 18.15
N LYS A 43 -12.71 -3.86 17.29
CA LYS A 43 -13.36 -5.17 17.23
C LYS A 43 -13.00 -5.87 15.94
N GLU A 44 -12.60 -7.14 16.09
CA GLU A 44 -12.42 -8.06 14.97
C GLU A 44 -13.75 -8.24 14.24
N THR A 45 -13.71 -8.10 12.92
CA THR A 45 -14.87 -8.21 12.03
C THR A 45 -14.47 -9.08 10.85
N PHE A 46 -15.37 -9.97 10.45
CA PHE A 46 -15.18 -10.81 9.27
C PHE A 46 -16.05 -10.30 8.13
N PRO A 47 -15.60 -10.45 6.88
CA PRO A 47 -16.44 -10.20 5.70
C PRO A 47 -17.72 -11.02 5.77
N ASP A 48 -18.87 -10.36 5.90
CA ASP A 48 -20.18 -11.02 5.82
C ASP A 48 -20.57 -11.21 4.35
N GLN A 49 -21.10 -12.38 4.00
CA GLN A 49 -21.62 -12.67 2.65
C GLN A 49 -22.95 -11.96 2.34
N ALA A 50 -23.46 -11.13 3.25
CA ALA A 50 -24.73 -10.46 3.06
C ALA A 50 -24.59 -9.32 2.04
N ALA A 51 -25.24 -9.49 0.88
CA ALA A 51 -25.30 -8.46 -0.15
C ALA A 51 -25.87 -7.15 0.44
N SER A 52 -25.11 -6.06 0.36
CA SER A 52 -25.60 -4.76 0.79
C SER A 52 -26.70 -4.29 -0.17
N SER A 53 -27.94 -4.26 0.32
CA SER A 53 -29.06 -3.58 -0.34
C SER A 53 -29.01 -2.10 0.04
N GLY A 54 -28.09 -1.36 -0.60
CA GLY A 54 -27.87 0.06 -0.36
C GLY A 54 -27.36 0.77 -1.62
N SER A 55 -27.42 2.10 -1.63
CA SER A 55 -27.08 2.99 -2.76
C SER A 55 -25.85 2.55 -3.57
N VAL A 56 -25.87 2.75 -4.89
CA VAL A 56 -24.73 2.47 -5.78
C VAL A 56 -23.46 3.15 -5.21
N PRO A 57 -22.46 2.38 -4.77
CA PRO A 57 -21.25 2.94 -4.19
C PRO A 57 -20.52 3.84 -5.20
N SER A 58 -19.69 4.77 -4.71
CA SER A 58 -18.86 5.60 -5.59
C SER A 58 -18.03 4.70 -6.50
N SER A 59 -18.12 4.92 -7.81
CA SER A 59 -17.27 4.25 -8.80
C SER A 59 -15.87 4.85 -8.88
N LYS A 60 -15.64 5.99 -8.25
CA LYS A 60 -14.35 6.70 -8.24
C LYS A 60 -13.77 6.70 -6.84
N PHE A 61 -12.48 6.41 -6.73
CA PHE A 61 -11.77 6.32 -5.46
C PHE A 61 -10.31 6.70 -5.60
N THR A 62 -9.69 7.02 -4.47
CA THR A 62 -8.27 7.34 -4.38
C THR A 62 -7.55 6.22 -3.65
N VAL A 63 -6.33 5.90 -4.10
CA VAL A 63 -5.38 5.04 -3.39
C VAL A 63 -4.14 5.86 -3.07
N LEU A 64 -3.82 5.97 -1.78
CA LEU A 64 -2.54 6.45 -1.28
C LEU A 64 -1.65 5.26 -0.95
N SER A 65 -0.37 5.37 -1.25
CA SER A 65 0.64 4.43 -0.77
C SER A 65 1.85 5.16 -0.21
N TRP A 66 2.34 4.72 0.94
CA TRP A 66 3.52 5.32 1.55
C TRP A 66 4.30 4.33 2.42
N ASN A 67 5.59 4.17 2.13
CA ASN A 67 6.55 3.53 3.02
C ASN A 67 6.95 4.50 4.14
N ILE A 68 6.74 4.12 5.41
CA ILE A 68 7.03 4.98 6.56
C ILE A 68 8.43 4.78 7.17
N ASP A 69 9.23 3.90 6.57
CA ASP A 69 10.64 3.62 6.87
C ASP A 69 10.84 3.22 8.34
N PHE A 70 10.81 1.94 8.69
CA PHE A 70 11.06 1.51 10.08
C PHE A 70 12.55 1.60 10.47
N MET A 71 13.44 1.80 9.50
CA MET A 71 14.89 1.81 9.69
C MET A 71 15.40 3.12 10.29
N LEU A 72 14.66 4.23 10.12
CA LEU A 72 14.97 5.49 10.77
C LEU A 72 14.58 5.50 12.27
N PRO A 73 15.39 6.16 13.13
CA PRO A 73 15.08 6.28 14.55
C PRO A 73 13.86 7.18 14.78
N PHE A 74 13.42 7.25 16.05
CA PHE A 74 12.26 8.05 16.49
C PHE A 74 10.97 7.68 15.73
N PRO A 75 10.60 6.38 15.69
CA PRO A 75 9.48 5.93 14.89
C PRO A 75 8.18 6.62 15.29
N ASP A 76 7.92 6.76 16.60
CA ASP A 76 6.68 7.35 17.10
C ASP A 76 6.54 8.84 16.73
N GLU A 77 7.61 9.63 16.87
CA GLU A 77 7.60 11.06 16.50
C GLU A 77 7.43 11.24 14.98
N ARG A 78 8.12 10.43 14.17
CA ARG A 78 7.95 10.42 12.71
C ARG A 78 6.53 10.03 12.32
N MET A 79 5.99 8.98 12.91
CA MET A 79 4.66 8.48 12.59
C MET A 79 3.56 9.48 12.97
N ARG A 80 3.69 10.23 14.08
CA ARG A 80 2.73 11.30 14.42
C ARG A 80 2.67 12.38 13.34
N ALA A 81 3.82 12.82 12.83
CA ALA A 81 3.88 13.81 11.76
C ALA A 81 3.37 13.23 10.42
N ALA A 82 3.72 11.98 10.10
CA ALA A 82 3.20 11.27 8.93
C ALA A 82 1.66 11.14 8.97
N LEU A 83 1.08 10.83 10.14
CA LEU A 83 -0.38 10.75 10.32
C LEU A 83 -1.10 12.08 10.09
N LYS A 84 -0.48 13.22 10.44
CA LYS A 84 -1.02 14.55 10.15
C LYS A 84 -1.03 14.84 8.65
N GLU A 85 0.03 14.46 7.95
CA GLU A 85 0.08 14.57 6.49
C GLU A 85 -0.99 13.68 5.83
N LEU A 86 -1.10 12.43 6.25
CA LEU A 86 -2.12 11.50 5.74
C LEU A 86 -3.54 12.03 5.97
N GLU A 87 -3.83 12.57 7.17
CA GLU A 87 -5.12 13.20 7.45
C GLU A 87 -5.40 14.39 6.52
N SER A 88 -4.40 15.24 6.26
CA SER A 88 -4.50 16.35 5.31
C SER A 88 -4.77 15.87 3.87
N GLN A 89 -4.09 14.82 3.42
CA GLN A 89 -4.26 14.23 2.09
C GLN A 89 -5.63 13.60 1.88
N VAL A 90 -6.16 12.95 2.92
CA VAL A 90 -7.50 12.35 2.91
C VAL A 90 -8.56 13.46 2.92
N LYS A 91 -8.45 14.47 3.79
CA LYS A 91 -9.42 15.57 3.91
C LYS A 91 -9.48 16.47 2.69
N SER A 92 -8.37 16.64 1.98
CA SER A 92 -8.31 17.42 0.74
C SER A 92 -8.87 16.68 -0.47
N GLY A 93 -9.07 15.36 -0.38
CA GLY A 93 -9.67 14.55 -1.43
C GLY A 93 -11.18 14.74 -1.56
N SER A 94 -11.72 14.60 -2.77
CA SER A 94 -13.16 14.76 -3.04
C SER A 94 -13.96 13.45 -2.99
N GLY A 95 -13.39 12.36 -2.45
CA GLY A 95 -14.02 11.05 -2.48
C GLY A 95 -13.32 10.02 -1.59
N PRO A 96 -13.84 8.78 -1.57
CA PRO A 96 -13.28 7.70 -0.77
C PRO A 96 -11.79 7.49 -1.04
N CYS A 97 -11.00 7.36 0.03
CA CYS A 97 -9.55 7.25 -0.05
C CYS A 97 -9.07 6.04 0.75
N ILE A 98 -8.40 5.11 0.06
CA ILE A 98 -7.76 3.93 0.64
C ILE A 98 -6.30 4.28 0.91
N VAL A 99 -5.76 3.90 2.07
CA VAL A 99 -4.36 4.19 2.43
C VAL A 99 -3.61 2.89 2.64
N MET A 100 -2.54 2.70 1.88
CA MET A 100 -1.63 1.55 1.96
C MET A 100 -0.33 2.00 2.63
N LEU A 101 0.03 1.36 3.72
CA LEU A 101 1.28 1.66 4.44
C LEU A 101 2.19 0.44 4.44
N GLN A 102 3.49 0.69 4.27
CA GLN A 102 4.56 -0.30 4.31
C GLN A 102 5.58 0.08 5.38
N GLU A 103 6.38 -0.89 5.82
CA GLU A 103 7.38 -0.72 6.88
C GLU A 103 6.78 -0.32 8.23
N MET A 104 5.54 -0.72 8.50
CA MET A 104 4.87 -0.39 9.76
C MET A 104 5.46 -1.15 10.94
N LEU A 105 5.65 -0.50 12.08
CA LEU A 105 5.91 -1.13 13.38
C LEU A 105 4.60 -1.32 14.18
N GLU A 106 4.64 -2.16 15.21
CA GLU A 106 3.50 -2.29 16.14
C GLU A 106 3.18 -0.98 16.88
N SER A 107 4.18 -0.14 17.17
CA SER A 107 3.95 1.19 17.75
C SER A 107 3.22 2.11 16.77
N ASP A 108 3.50 2.01 15.47
CA ASP A 108 2.79 2.77 14.44
C ASP A 108 1.32 2.33 14.33
N LEU A 109 1.05 1.03 14.40
CA LEU A 109 -0.32 0.50 14.49
C LEU A 109 -1.04 1.01 15.74
N ALA A 110 -0.36 1.07 16.89
CA ALA A 110 -0.92 1.64 18.11
C ALA A 110 -1.25 3.14 17.94
N LEU A 111 -0.38 3.91 17.27
CA LEU A 111 -0.62 5.32 16.99
C LEU A 111 -1.80 5.53 16.04
N ILE A 112 -1.91 4.74 14.96
CA ILE A 112 -3.07 4.74 14.05
C ILE A 112 -4.37 4.49 14.82
N GLN A 113 -4.37 3.49 15.70
CA GLN A 113 -5.54 3.14 16.52
C GLN A 113 -6.00 4.25 17.47
N THR A 114 -5.15 5.24 17.75
CA THR A 114 -5.49 6.40 18.59
C THR A 114 -6.04 7.60 17.81
N GLN A 115 -5.89 7.63 16.48
CA GLN A 115 -6.31 8.77 15.67
C GLN A 115 -7.82 8.83 15.55
N GLN A 116 -8.40 9.98 15.91
CA GLN A 116 -9.86 10.18 15.86
C GLN A 116 -10.40 10.04 14.43
N TRP A 117 -9.72 10.65 13.45
CA TRP A 117 -10.13 10.56 12.04
C TRP A 117 -10.10 9.12 11.50
N VAL A 118 -9.21 8.28 12.00
CA VAL A 118 -9.15 6.85 11.66
C VAL A 118 -10.31 6.11 12.33
N ARG A 119 -10.51 6.28 13.64
CA ARG A 119 -11.61 5.64 14.39
C ARG A 119 -12.97 5.94 13.78
N ASP A 120 -13.18 7.17 13.34
CA ASP A 120 -14.46 7.62 12.80
C ASP A 120 -14.69 7.13 11.36
N ASN A 121 -13.64 7.10 10.53
CA ASN A 121 -13.80 6.98 9.09
C ASN A 121 -13.18 5.72 8.47
N TYR A 122 -12.42 4.92 9.22
CA TYR A 122 -11.62 3.83 8.64
C TYR A 122 -11.74 2.48 9.37
N TYR A 123 -11.86 1.41 8.58
CA TYR A 123 -11.51 0.06 9.00
C TYR A 123 -10.00 -0.14 8.86
N LEU A 124 -9.42 -0.99 9.71
CA LEU A 124 -8.01 -1.38 9.66
C LEU A 124 -7.88 -2.85 9.27
N THR A 125 -6.93 -3.20 8.42
CA THR A 125 -6.59 -4.62 8.20
C THR A 125 -5.81 -5.22 9.37
N ASP A 126 -5.02 -4.40 10.07
CA ASP A 126 -4.11 -4.85 11.13
C ASP A 126 -4.13 -3.86 12.31
N ILE A 127 -4.22 -4.39 13.52
CA ILE A 127 -4.07 -3.65 14.79
C ILE A 127 -2.85 -4.11 15.60
N ASP A 128 -2.24 -5.21 15.18
CA ASP A 128 -1.02 -5.80 15.73
C ASP A 128 -0.26 -6.53 14.60
N SER A 129 0.86 -7.19 14.93
CA SER A 129 1.68 -7.91 13.96
C SER A 129 1.22 -9.36 13.68
N LYS A 130 0.04 -9.79 14.14
CA LYS A 130 -0.39 -11.22 14.13
C LYS A 130 -0.27 -11.87 12.75
N TYR A 131 -0.66 -11.16 11.70
CA TYR A 131 -0.70 -11.66 10.32
C TYR A 131 0.54 -11.33 9.49
N TRP A 132 1.51 -10.59 10.04
CA TRP A 132 2.78 -10.34 9.37
C TRP A 132 3.67 -11.57 9.42
N GLU A 133 4.42 -11.83 8.36
CA GLU A 133 5.47 -12.85 8.43
C GLU A 133 6.66 -12.37 9.26
N SER A 134 7.08 -11.13 9.07
CA SER A 134 8.04 -10.56 10.00
C SER A 134 7.44 -10.42 11.40
N GLY A 135 8.26 -10.65 12.42
CA GLY A 135 7.93 -10.24 13.78
C GLY A 135 8.33 -8.82 14.12
N HIS A 136 8.90 -8.06 13.18
CA HIS A 136 9.30 -6.68 13.43
C HIS A 136 8.48 -5.63 12.69
N TYR A 137 8.23 -5.80 11.40
CA TYR A 137 7.58 -4.80 10.56
C TYR A 137 6.60 -5.44 9.56
N GLY A 138 5.73 -4.64 8.95
CA GLY A 138 4.84 -5.17 7.92
C GLY A 138 4.03 -4.11 7.19
N THR A 139 2.87 -4.53 6.70
CA THR A 139 1.96 -3.71 5.90
C THR A 139 0.61 -3.58 6.60
N CYS A 140 -0.04 -2.44 6.43
CA CYS A 140 -1.41 -2.19 6.90
C CYS A 140 -2.16 -1.36 5.86
N THR A 141 -3.46 -1.63 5.69
CA THR A 141 -4.33 -0.89 4.80
C THR A 141 -5.51 -0.31 5.57
N LEU A 142 -5.76 0.99 5.39
CA LEU A 142 -6.91 1.69 5.93
C LEU A 142 -7.98 1.77 4.84
N ILE A 143 -9.18 1.24 5.13
CA ILE A 143 -10.32 1.18 4.21
C ILE A 143 -11.42 2.13 4.68
N PRO A 144 -11.95 3.04 3.83
CA PRO A 144 -12.98 3.98 4.26
C PRO A 144 -14.29 3.25 4.64
N LYS A 145 -14.83 3.59 5.81
CA LYS A 145 -16.05 3.00 6.37
C LYS A 145 -17.28 3.39 5.56
N ASN A 146 -18.28 2.51 5.57
CA ASN A 146 -19.63 2.77 5.06
C ASN A 146 -19.70 3.21 3.58
N ILE A 147 -18.62 3.02 2.80
CA ILE A 147 -18.61 3.29 1.36
C ILE A 147 -18.86 1.99 0.59
N TRP A 148 -18.04 0.97 0.84
CA TRP A 148 -18.14 -0.35 0.21
C TRP A 148 -18.13 -1.45 1.27
N PRO A 149 -18.95 -2.50 1.13
CA PRO A 149 -18.75 -3.73 1.87
C PRO A 149 -17.37 -4.32 1.58
N ILE A 150 -16.68 -4.77 2.64
CA ILE A 150 -15.45 -5.56 2.51
C ILE A 150 -15.87 -7.01 2.29
N ALA A 151 -15.58 -7.55 1.12
CA ALA A 151 -15.92 -8.92 0.72
C ALA A 151 -14.85 -9.94 1.14
N ALA A 152 -13.59 -9.52 1.24
CA ALA A 152 -12.49 -10.34 1.73
C ALA A 152 -11.32 -9.48 2.24
N VAL A 153 -10.59 -9.99 3.23
CA VAL A 153 -9.22 -9.54 3.56
C VAL A 153 -8.35 -10.77 3.68
N PHE A 154 -7.23 -10.80 2.97
CA PHE A 154 -6.34 -11.95 2.99
C PHE A 154 -4.92 -11.57 2.65
N ARG A 155 -3.95 -12.40 3.05
CA ARG A 155 -2.55 -12.26 2.67
C ARG A 155 -2.12 -13.40 1.76
N VAL A 156 -1.13 -13.11 0.93
CA VAL A 156 -0.34 -14.11 0.20
C VAL A 156 1.12 -13.87 0.51
N HIS A 157 1.68 -14.72 1.36
CA HIS A 157 3.08 -14.65 1.75
C HIS A 157 3.97 -15.18 0.64
N TYR A 158 4.99 -14.43 0.24
CA TYR A 158 5.80 -14.81 -0.91
C TYR A 158 6.79 -15.92 -0.56
N GLU A 159 6.98 -16.86 -1.48
CA GLU A 159 7.97 -17.93 -1.31
C GLU A 159 9.41 -17.43 -1.47
N GLN A 160 9.62 -16.57 -2.47
CA GLN A 160 10.93 -16.02 -2.83
C GLN A 160 11.17 -14.75 -2.02
N THR A 161 11.48 -14.89 -0.74
CA THR A 161 11.79 -13.77 0.16
C THR A 161 12.85 -14.16 1.21
N VAL A 162 13.73 -13.23 1.55
CA VAL A 162 14.58 -13.32 2.76
C VAL A 162 14.25 -12.21 3.77
N MET A 163 13.27 -11.39 3.44
CA MET A 163 12.78 -10.27 4.24
C MET A 163 11.29 -10.42 4.59
N GLU A 164 10.77 -11.66 4.58
CA GLU A 164 9.43 -11.98 5.11
C GLU A 164 8.29 -11.18 4.42
N ARG A 165 8.40 -10.94 3.11
CA ARG A 165 7.48 -10.13 2.30
C ARG A 165 6.19 -10.84 1.93
N ASP A 166 5.12 -10.06 1.79
CA ASP A 166 3.80 -10.53 1.38
C ASP A 166 3.01 -9.50 0.55
N GLY A 167 1.88 -9.95 0.01
CA GLY A 167 0.82 -9.07 -0.49
C GLY A 167 -0.39 -9.13 0.42
N LEU A 168 -0.83 -7.98 0.93
CA LEU A 168 -2.07 -7.81 1.70
C LEU A 168 -3.19 -7.38 0.75
N PHE A 169 -4.22 -8.21 0.63
CA PHE A 169 -5.32 -8.03 -0.29
C PHE A 169 -6.61 -7.66 0.44
N VAL A 170 -7.38 -6.73 -0.14
CA VAL A 170 -8.72 -6.35 0.29
C VAL A 170 -9.65 -6.32 -0.90
N ASP A 171 -10.73 -7.08 -0.84
CA ASP A 171 -11.79 -7.09 -1.85
C ASP A 171 -12.93 -6.18 -1.40
N LEU A 172 -13.30 -5.21 -2.24
CA LEU A 172 -14.34 -4.22 -1.98
C LEU A 172 -15.48 -4.40 -2.98
N ASP A 173 -16.72 -4.51 -2.49
CA ASP A 173 -17.89 -4.63 -3.35
C ASP A 173 -18.37 -3.26 -3.84
N PHE A 174 -18.21 -2.99 -5.14
CA PHE A 174 -18.67 -1.77 -5.81
C PHE A 174 -20.12 -1.88 -6.31
N GLY A 175 -20.82 -2.94 -5.94
CA GLY A 175 -22.20 -3.23 -6.33
C GLY A 175 -22.32 -3.73 -7.76
N GLY A 176 -23.45 -4.37 -8.05
CA GLY A 176 -23.71 -4.98 -9.36
C GLY A 176 -22.78 -6.15 -9.67
N ASN A 177 -22.38 -6.91 -8.63
CA ASN A 177 -21.45 -8.05 -8.74
C ASN A 177 -20.06 -7.64 -9.24
N ARG A 178 -19.61 -6.43 -8.92
CA ARG A 178 -18.30 -5.90 -9.31
C ARG A 178 -17.44 -5.71 -8.07
N VAL A 179 -16.49 -6.61 -7.88
CA VAL A 179 -15.49 -6.51 -6.81
C VAL A 179 -14.24 -5.81 -7.33
N VAL A 180 -13.71 -4.85 -6.59
CA VAL A 180 -12.39 -4.26 -6.83
C VAL A 180 -11.43 -4.78 -5.76
N ARG A 181 -10.30 -5.33 -6.20
CA ARG A 181 -9.26 -5.88 -5.31
C ARG A 181 -8.12 -4.88 -5.15
N ILE A 182 -7.74 -4.60 -3.91
CA ILE A 182 -6.59 -3.76 -3.56
C ILE A 182 -5.50 -4.66 -3.01
N CYS A 183 -4.26 -4.49 -3.46
CA CYS A 183 -3.09 -5.21 -2.96
C CYS A 183 -2.03 -4.22 -2.48
N ASN A 184 -1.81 -4.18 -1.17
CA ASN A 184 -0.70 -3.48 -0.55
C ASN A 184 0.48 -4.45 -0.40
N THR A 185 1.63 -4.14 -0.98
CA THR A 185 2.82 -4.98 -0.87
C THR A 185 4.09 -4.16 -0.69
N HIS A 186 5.07 -4.76 -0.05
CA HIS A 186 6.45 -4.27 -0.04
C HIS A 186 7.32 -5.40 -0.61
N LEU A 187 7.84 -5.22 -1.83
CA LEU A 187 8.65 -6.25 -2.49
C LEU A 187 10.07 -6.33 -1.91
N GLU A 188 10.83 -7.35 -2.30
CA GLU A 188 12.19 -7.57 -1.80
C GLU A 188 13.09 -6.34 -2.01
N SER A 189 13.61 -5.81 -0.91
CA SER A 189 14.56 -4.71 -0.95
C SER A 189 15.94 -5.17 -1.38
N LEU A 190 16.77 -4.18 -1.74
CA LEU A 190 18.15 -4.35 -2.18
C LEU A 190 18.29 -5.22 -3.45
N ILE A 191 19.52 -5.29 -3.94
CA ILE A 191 19.88 -6.17 -5.06
C ILE A 191 19.99 -7.60 -4.54
N ALA A 192 19.36 -8.54 -5.23
CA ALA A 192 19.44 -9.97 -4.93
C ALA A 192 19.79 -10.77 -6.18
N ASP A 193 20.59 -11.83 -5.99
CA ASP A 193 20.93 -12.81 -7.02
C ASP A 193 20.71 -14.24 -6.47
N PRO A 194 19.73 -15.01 -7.00
CA PRO A 194 18.81 -14.64 -8.07
C PRO A 194 17.76 -13.60 -7.64
N PRO A 195 17.21 -12.81 -8.59
CA PRO A 195 16.26 -11.74 -8.29
C PRO A 195 14.94 -12.29 -7.72
N LYS A 196 14.45 -11.66 -6.65
CA LYS A 196 13.25 -12.06 -5.92
C LYS A 196 11.98 -11.36 -6.39
N ARG A 197 12.05 -10.04 -6.62
CA ARG A 197 10.90 -9.19 -6.99
C ARG A 197 10.09 -9.70 -8.20
N PRO A 198 10.70 -10.22 -9.29
CA PRO A 198 9.91 -10.77 -10.40
C PRO A 198 8.98 -11.92 -9.98
N HIS A 199 9.46 -12.82 -9.11
CA HIS A 199 8.68 -13.95 -8.62
C HIS A 199 7.58 -13.52 -7.64
N GLN A 200 7.86 -12.52 -6.81
CA GLN A 200 6.91 -11.96 -5.86
C GLN A 200 5.76 -11.25 -6.58
N LEU A 201 6.08 -10.36 -7.52
CA LEU A 201 5.07 -9.66 -8.29
C LEU A 201 4.26 -10.64 -9.16
N ALA A 202 4.90 -11.64 -9.78
CA ALA A 202 4.18 -12.67 -10.52
C ALA A 202 3.24 -13.51 -9.63
N THR A 203 3.60 -13.72 -8.36
CA THR A 203 2.70 -14.36 -7.39
C THR A 203 1.50 -13.46 -7.12
N ALA A 204 1.71 -12.17 -6.84
CA ALA A 204 0.62 -11.23 -6.57
C ALA A 204 -0.29 -11.03 -7.80
N ALA A 205 0.28 -10.93 -8.99
CA ALA A 205 -0.45 -10.73 -10.24
C ALA A 205 -1.45 -11.85 -10.55
N LYS A 206 -1.16 -13.10 -10.14
CA LYS A 206 -2.13 -14.21 -10.24
C LYS A 206 -3.43 -13.91 -9.49
N PHE A 207 -3.34 -13.30 -8.31
CA PHE A 207 -4.51 -12.89 -7.54
C PHE A 207 -5.14 -11.61 -8.08
N MET A 208 -4.37 -10.72 -8.72
CA MET A 208 -4.94 -9.53 -9.37
C MET A 208 -5.83 -9.88 -10.57
N HIS A 209 -5.48 -10.93 -11.32
CA HIS A 209 -6.20 -11.40 -12.52
C HIS A 209 -7.28 -12.44 -12.23
N ASP A 210 -7.73 -12.53 -10.97
CA ASP A 210 -8.83 -13.41 -10.58
C ASP A 210 -10.09 -13.05 -11.39
N PRO A 211 -10.70 -14.00 -12.14
CA PRO A 211 -11.84 -13.69 -13.01
C PRO A 211 -13.10 -13.28 -12.22
N THR A 212 -13.11 -13.47 -10.90
CA THR A 212 -14.23 -13.06 -10.03
C THR A 212 -14.19 -11.58 -9.65
N VAL A 213 -13.06 -10.88 -9.88
CA VAL A 213 -12.95 -9.44 -9.62
C VAL A 213 -13.08 -8.64 -10.91
N ALA A 214 -13.74 -7.48 -10.84
CA ALA A 214 -13.91 -6.57 -11.97
C ALA A 214 -12.60 -5.85 -12.33
N GLY A 215 -11.74 -5.62 -11.34
CA GLY A 215 -10.41 -5.05 -11.55
C GLY A 215 -9.62 -4.98 -10.26
N SER A 216 -8.33 -4.73 -10.39
CA SER A 216 -7.39 -4.77 -9.26
C SER A 216 -6.43 -3.60 -9.30
N VAL A 217 -6.07 -3.07 -8.13
CA VAL A 217 -4.95 -2.15 -7.91
C VAL A 217 -3.94 -2.83 -7.01
N LEU A 218 -2.66 -2.81 -7.38
CA LEU A 218 -1.55 -3.24 -6.55
C LEU A 218 -0.58 -2.09 -6.40
N GLY A 219 -0.07 -1.87 -5.20
CA GLY A 219 1.03 -0.93 -5.02
C GLY A 219 1.65 -1.01 -3.64
N GLY A 220 2.49 -0.02 -3.39
CA GLY A 220 3.42 -0.04 -2.28
C GLY A 220 4.83 0.28 -2.74
N ASP A 221 5.77 0.03 -1.85
CA ASP A 221 7.19 0.05 -2.17
C ASP A 221 7.57 -1.22 -2.94
N LEU A 222 7.66 -1.07 -4.26
CA LEU A 222 8.03 -2.16 -5.15
C LEU A 222 9.54 -2.32 -5.28
N ASN A 223 10.35 -1.52 -4.57
CA ASN A 223 11.82 -1.56 -4.57
C ASN A 223 12.41 -1.58 -5.98
N ALA A 224 11.83 -0.79 -6.89
CA ALA A 224 12.18 -0.81 -8.31
C ALA A 224 13.53 -0.11 -8.59
N ILE A 225 14.62 -0.83 -8.35
CA ILE A 225 16.01 -0.34 -8.40
C ILE A 225 16.90 -1.07 -9.41
N GLN A 226 16.42 -2.12 -10.08
CA GLN A 226 17.13 -2.90 -11.09
C GLN A 226 16.43 -2.86 -12.45
N ASP A 227 17.13 -3.25 -13.51
CA ASP A 227 16.62 -3.10 -14.89
C ASP A 227 15.31 -3.82 -15.17
N PHE A 228 15.13 -5.02 -14.63
CA PHE A 228 13.88 -5.77 -14.77
C PHE A 228 12.69 -5.08 -14.09
N ASP A 229 12.91 -4.20 -13.10
CA ASP A 229 11.84 -3.53 -12.37
C ASP A 229 11.04 -2.53 -13.22
N ARG A 230 11.60 -2.12 -14.36
CA ARG A 230 10.94 -1.23 -15.32
C ARG A 230 9.80 -1.92 -16.06
N THR A 231 9.94 -3.21 -16.35
CA THR A 231 8.96 -3.98 -17.16
C THR A 231 8.08 -4.90 -16.32
N LEU A 232 8.32 -4.97 -15.02
CA LEU A 232 7.57 -5.84 -14.10
C LEU A 232 6.04 -5.73 -14.22
N HIS A 233 5.50 -4.54 -14.51
CA HIS A 233 4.08 -4.37 -14.78
C HIS A 233 3.65 -5.10 -16.08
N SER A 234 4.31 -4.80 -17.21
CA SER A 234 3.98 -5.39 -18.51
C SER A 234 4.23 -6.90 -18.56
N ASP A 235 5.28 -7.38 -17.89
CA ASP A 235 5.62 -8.81 -17.80
C ASP A 235 4.53 -9.60 -17.06
N ASN A 236 3.70 -8.92 -16.27
CA ASN A 236 2.59 -9.48 -15.52
C ASN A 236 1.20 -9.05 -16.04
N ASN A 237 1.13 -8.48 -17.25
CA ASN A 237 -0.10 -7.95 -17.85
C ASN A 237 -0.81 -6.91 -16.97
N LEU A 238 -0.04 -6.09 -16.26
CA LEU A 238 -0.53 -4.97 -15.47
C LEU A 238 -0.19 -3.65 -16.16
N GLN A 239 -1.01 -2.63 -15.92
CA GLN A 239 -0.75 -1.26 -16.34
C GLN A 239 -0.11 -0.47 -15.20
N ASP A 240 0.82 0.43 -15.50
CA ASP A 240 1.41 1.36 -14.51
C ASP A 240 0.63 2.69 -14.52
N ALA A 241 0.09 3.09 -13.37
CA ALA A 241 -0.71 4.30 -13.22
C ALA A 241 0.03 5.60 -13.60
N TYR A 242 1.33 5.68 -13.31
CA TYR A 242 2.14 6.85 -13.65
C TYR A 242 2.45 6.88 -15.17
N LEU A 243 2.86 5.75 -15.73
CA LEU A 243 3.24 5.68 -17.15
C LEU A 243 2.04 5.80 -18.10
N THR A 244 0.89 5.22 -17.74
CA THR A 244 -0.35 5.33 -18.54
C THR A 244 -0.84 6.78 -18.68
N LEU A 245 -0.49 7.65 -17.73
CA LEU A 245 -0.80 9.08 -17.78
C LEU A 245 0.33 9.93 -18.40
N GLY A 246 1.29 9.29 -19.08
CA GLY A 246 2.39 9.98 -19.78
C GLY A 246 3.62 10.27 -18.90
N GLY A 247 3.66 9.75 -17.68
CA GLY A 247 4.86 9.75 -16.84
C GLY A 247 6.01 8.99 -17.49
N LYS A 248 7.24 9.26 -17.04
CA LYS A 248 8.46 8.67 -17.60
C LYS A 248 9.29 8.04 -16.51
N GLU A 249 9.69 6.78 -16.72
CA GLU A 249 10.71 6.15 -15.88
C GLU A 249 11.99 6.98 -15.85
N ASP A 250 12.76 6.82 -14.78
CA ASP A 250 14.07 7.44 -14.60
C ASP A 250 14.05 8.98 -14.76
N SER A 251 13.00 9.61 -14.23
CA SER A 251 12.84 11.07 -14.21
C SER A 251 12.61 11.61 -12.80
N ASP A 252 13.09 12.83 -12.53
CA ASP A 252 12.93 13.51 -11.23
C ASP A 252 11.47 13.65 -10.81
N ASP A 253 10.57 13.79 -11.80
CA ASP A 253 9.13 13.87 -11.61
C ASP A 253 8.51 12.54 -11.16
N GLY A 254 9.16 11.42 -11.50
CA GLY A 254 8.73 10.07 -11.14
C GLY A 254 9.36 9.53 -9.87
N TYR A 255 10.54 10.02 -9.46
CA TYR A 255 11.25 9.47 -8.30
C TYR A 255 10.45 9.56 -7.00
N THR A 256 10.47 8.48 -6.23
CA THR A 256 9.82 8.37 -4.92
C THR A 256 10.80 8.05 -3.81
N TRP A 257 12.05 7.79 -4.13
CA TRP A 257 13.12 7.56 -3.16
C TRP A 257 14.38 8.34 -3.52
N GLY A 258 15.13 8.71 -2.50
CA GLY A 258 16.44 9.38 -2.59
C GLY A 258 16.38 10.86 -2.21
N GLN A 259 15.28 11.56 -2.50
CA GLN A 259 15.15 13.00 -2.19
C GLN A 259 15.20 13.29 -0.69
N MET A 260 14.68 12.39 0.13
CA MET A 260 14.63 12.52 1.61
C MET A 260 15.52 11.49 2.32
N ALA A 261 16.23 10.65 1.56
CA ALA A 261 17.22 9.72 2.10
C ALA A 261 18.43 10.46 2.68
N ALA A 262 19.25 9.74 3.46
CA ALA A 262 20.52 10.26 3.95
C ALA A 262 21.39 10.73 2.77
N VAL A 263 22.07 11.87 2.92
CA VAL A 263 22.83 12.50 1.82
C VAL A 263 23.89 11.56 1.26
N ALA A 264 24.53 10.76 2.13
CA ALA A 264 25.52 9.78 1.71
C ALA A 264 24.92 8.64 0.86
N GLU A 265 23.69 8.21 1.17
CA GLU A 265 22.98 7.16 0.44
C GLU A 265 22.48 7.68 -0.91
N ARG A 266 21.85 8.85 -0.93
CA ARG A 266 21.46 9.53 -2.17
C ARG A 266 22.67 9.70 -3.10
N ASN A 267 23.82 10.14 -2.59
CA ASN A 267 25.04 10.30 -3.40
C ASN A 267 25.59 8.97 -3.94
N LYS A 268 25.36 7.87 -3.22
CA LYS A 268 25.86 6.54 -3.58
C LYS A 268 24.94 5.82 -4.57
N PHE A 269 23.64 5.90 -4.37
CA PHE A 269 22.64 5.10 -5.09
C PHE A 269 21.80 5.92 -6.09
N GLY A 270 21.82 7.25 -5.99
CA GLY A 270 20.96 8.12 -6.77
C GLY A 270 19.53 8.18 -6.25
N CYS A 271 18.61 8.58 -7.12
CA CYS A 271 17.18 8.58 -6.86
C CYS A 271 16.48 7.52 -7.73
N SER A 272 15.36 7.00 -7.26
CA SER A 272 14.61 5.94 -7.94
C SER A 272 13.11 6.06 -7.72
N ARG A 273 12.31 5.48 -8.62
CA ARG A 273 10.85 5.37 -8.49
C ARG A 273 10.50 3.99 -7.91
N MET A 274 10.67 3.85 -6.61
CA MET A 274 10.46 2.59 -5.90
C MET A 274 8.98 2.30 -5.66
N ASP A 275 8.23 3.34 -5.32
CA ASP A 275 6.81 3.29 -5.00
C ASP A 275 5.98 3.42 -6.28
N LYS A 276 5.14 2.42 -6.55
CA LYS A 276 4.35 2.34 -7.78
C LYS A 276 2.93 1.88 -7.50
N LEU A 277 2.02 2.25 -8.40
CA LEU A 277 0.65 1.74 -8.42
C LEU A 277 0.39 1.10 -9.79
N TYR A 278 0.17 -0.21 -9.78
CA TYR A 278 -0.21 -1.01 -10.93
C TYR A 278 -1.69 -1.34 -10.88
N PHE A 279 -2.32 -1.53 -12.03
CA PHE A 279 -3.73 -1.88 -12.10
C PHE A 279 -4.07 -2.76 -13.32
N CYS A 280 -5.21 -3.45 -13.25
CA CYS A 280 -5.75 -4.24 -14.36
C CYS A 280 -7.30 -4.35 -14.29
N GLY A 281 -7.87 -5.04 -15.28
CA GLY A 281 -9.31 -5.25 -15.40
C GLY A 281 -10.03 -4.01 -15.95
N GLN A 282 -11.22 -3.74 -15.41
CA GLN A 282 -12.11 -2.67 -15.88
C GLN A 282 -11.74 -1.28 -15.34
N LEU A 283 -10.69 -1.17 -14.51
CA LEU A 283 -10.30 0.10 -13.90
C LEU A 283 -9.65 1.05 -14.91
N ARG A 284 -9.86 2.35 -14.70
CA ARG A 284 -9.10 3.43 -15.35
C ARG A 284 -8.37 4.25 -14.31
N CYS A 285 -7.12 4.59 -14.57
CA CYS A 285 -6.41 5.60 -13.82
C CYS A 285 -6.74 6.98 -14.39
N GLU A 286 -7.30 7.86 -13.56
CA GLU A 286 -7.75 9.21 -13.94
C GLU A 286 -6.70 10.27 -13.58
N LYS A 287 -5.91 10.01 -12.53
CA LYS A 287 -4.91 10.94 -12.00
C LYS A 287 -3.85 10.20 -11.23
N PHE A 288 -2.60 10.66 -11.31
CA PHE A 288 -1.49 10.20 -10.49
C PHE A 288 -0.69 11.41 -9.99
N GLU A 289 -0.32 11.39 -8.71
CA GLU A 289 0.43 12.45 -8.02
C GLU A 289 1.39 11.84 -7.00
N ARG A 290 2.39 12.62 -6.61
CA ARG A 290 3.24 12.36 -5.44
C ARG A 290 2.80 13.24 -4.27
N PHE A 291 3.03 12.79 -3.04
CA PHE A 291 2.74 13.55 -1.82
C PHE A 291 3.76 13.26 -0.72
N GLY A 292 3.73 14.02 0.38
CA GLY A 292 4.61 13.78 1.52
C GLY A 292 6.06 14.23 1.32
N LEU A 293 6.38 14.88 0.19
CA LEU A 293 7.72 15.42 -0.05
C LEU A 293 8.03 16.55 0.96
N GLY A 294 9.11 16.39 1.71
CA GLY A 294 9.60 17.39 2.65
C GLY A 294 8.85 17.43 3.98
N VAL A 295 8.05 16.41 4.30
CA VAL A 295 7.39 16.32 5.61
C VAL A 295 8.43 16.01 6.68
N GLU A 296 8.44 16.84 7.72
CA GLU A 296 9.38 16.75 8.83
C GLU A 296 8.67 16.40 10.14
N VAL A 297 9.41 15.79 11.06
CA VAL A 297 8.99 15.65 12.47
C VAL A 297 8.76 17.03 13.09
N GLU A 298 7.99 17.12 14.17
CA GLU A 298 7.69 18.43 14.78
C GLU A 298 8.75 18.84 15.80
N GLU A 299 9.28 17.86 16.53
CA GLU A 299 10.18 18.02 17.67
C GLU A 299 11.60 18.40 17.23
N ASP A 300 12.06 19.58 17.63
CA ASP A 300 13.35 20.12 17.17
C ASP A 300 14.57 19.28 17.59
N ASN A 301 14.52 18.63 18.76
CA ASN A 301 15.56 17.70 19.20
C ASN A 301 15.62 16.46 18.29
N VAL A 302 14.47 16.00 17.78
CA VAL A 302 14.39 14.86 16.86
C VAL A 302 14.90 15.28 15.48
N LYS A 303 14.47 16.43 14.94
CA LYS A 303 14.99 16.98 13.67
C LYS A 303 16.51 17.05 13.70
N LYS A 304 17.06 17.64 14.76
CA LYS A 304 18.50 17.78 14.95
C LYS A 304 19.21 16.43 14.99
N ALA A 305 18.64 15.45 15.71
CA ALA A 305 19.23 14.12 15.78
C ALA A 305 19.21 13.39 14.43
N LEU A 306 18.13 13.51 13.64
CA LEU A 306 18.05 12.93 12.29
C LEU A 306 19.10 13.55 11.35
N VAL A 307 19.25 14.87 11.38
CA VAL A 307 20.27 15.56 10.57
C VAL A 307 21.69 15.19 11.02
N GLU A 308 22.01 15.37 12.30
CA GLU A 308 23.38 15.23 12.81
C GLU A 308 23.85 13.77 12.91
N LYS A 309 22.97 12.84 13.26
CA LYS A 309 23.35 11.44 13.53
C LYS A 309 23.03 10.49 12.38
N ARG A 310 22.02 10.79 11.57
CA ARG A 310 21.63 9.96 10.41
C ARG A 310 22.03 10.58 9.08
N GLY A 311 22.50 11.83 9.07
CA GLY A 311 23.00 12.47 7.86
C GLY A 311 21.89 12.81 6.86
N LEU A 312 20.66 13.00 7.34
CA LEU A 312 19.57 13.53 6.52
C LEU A 312 19.78 15.04 6.30
N GLU A 313 19.21 15.56 5.21
CA GLU A 313 19.24 17.00 4.94
C GLU A 313 18.34 17.81 5.88
N LYS A 314 17.22 17.20 6.30
CA LYS A 314 16.26 17.75 7.27
C LYS A 314 15.67 16.65 8.15
N GLY A 315 14.82 17.00 9.11
CA GLY A 315 14.19 16.04 10.02
C GLY A 315 13.05 15.25 9.39
N TYR A 316 13.27 14.59 8.25
CA TYR A 316 12.21 13.94 7.48
C TYR A 316 11.54 12.78 8.23
N VAL A 317 10.25 12.59 7.96
CA VAL A 317 9.47 11.50 8.56
C VAL A 317 9.70 10.15 7.91
N THR A 318 10.21 10.10 6.67
CA THR A 318 10.60 8.89 5.93
C THR A 318 11.55 9.32 4.79
N ASP A 319 12.32 8.39 4.25
CA ASP A 319 13.11 8.58 3.04
C ASP A 319 12.29 8.46 1.72
N HIS A 320 11.02 8.03 1.81
CA HIS A 320 10.10 7.88 0.69
C HIS A 320 9.12 9.05 0.49
N VAL A 321 8.87 9.39 -0.77
CA VAL A 321 7.75 10.21 -1.21
C VAL A 321 6.56 9.31 -1.49
N GLY A 322 5.40 9.61 -0.91
CA GLY A 322 4.18 8.83 -1.13
C GLY A 322 3.62 9.01 -2.55
N VAL A 323 2.85 8.03 -3.02
CA VAL A 323 2.14 8.07 -4.30
C VAL A 323 0.63 8.03 -4.12
N LYS A 324 -0.08 8.79 -4.95
CA LYS A 324 -1.53 8.97 -4.92
C LYS A 324 -2.09 8.77 -6.31
N ALA A 325 -3.03 7.86 -6.48
CA ALA A 325 -3.74 7.72 -7.75
C ALA A 325 -5.24 7.71 -7.55
N VAL A 326 -5.94 8.30 -8.51
CA VAL A 326 -7.40 8.31 -8.57
C VAL A 326 -7.82 7.30 -9.64
N PHE A 327 -8.62 6.33 -9.24
CA PHE A 327 -9.15 5.30 -10.12
C PHE A 327 -10.66 5.47 -10.30
N SER A 328 -11.15 5.06 -11.45
CA SER A 328 -12.58 4.89 -11.72
C SER A 328 -12.87 3.47 -12.18
N LEU A 329 -14.07 2.99 -11.84
CA LEU A 329 -14.69 1.79 -12.40
C LEU A 329 -15.85 2.26 -13.30
N PRO A 330 -15.61 2.44 -14.61
CA PRO A 330 -16.64 2.85 -15.55
C PRO A 330 -17.88 1.94 -15.46
N GLY A 331 -19.07 2.50 -15.67
CA GLY A 331 -20.26 1.69 -15.83
C GLY A 331 -20.15 0.79 -17.07
N GLU A 332 -20.85 -0.33 -17.09
CA GLU A 332 -21.02 -1.10 -18.32
C GLU A 332 -21.70 -0.20 -19.35
N GLU A 333 -20.99 0.17 -20.42
CA GLU A 333 -21.64 0.76 -21.58
C GLU A 333 -22.61 -0.29 -22.13
N ARG A 334 -23.93 -0.05 -21.97
CA ARG A 334 -24.92 -0.82 -22.72
C ARG A 334 -24.57 -0.64 -24.19
N ARG A 335 -24.18 -1.72 -24.87
CA ARG A 335 -24.10 -1.75 -26.33
C ARG A 335 -25.49 -1.43 -26.88
N GLN A 336 -25.75 -0.16 -27.22
CA GLN A 336 -26.87 0.21 -28.05
C GLN A 336 -26.53 -0.25 -29.47
N GLY A 337 -27.09 -1.38 -29.92
CA GLY A 337 -26.89 -1.74 -31.32
C GLY A 337 -27.25 -3.13 -31.81
N ASP A 338 -28.18 -3.86 -31.20
CA ASP A 338 -28.93 -4.89 -31.93
C ASP A 338 -30.38 -4.44 -32.08
N LYS A 339 -30.60 -3.50 -33.01
CA LYS A 339 -31.94 -3.29 -33.56
C LYS A 339 -32.30 -4.56 -34.33
N ALA A 340 -33.17 -5.36 -33.74
CA ALA A 340 -33.90 -6.39 -34.45
C ALA A 340 -34.56 -5.78 -35.70
N MET A 341 -34.05 -6.12 -36.89
CA MET A 341 -34.81 -5.97 -38.12
C MET A 341 -35.91 -7.02 -38.09
N SER A 342 -37.08 -6.62 -37.61
CA SER A 342 -38.35 -7.23 -38.00
C SER A 342 -38.60 -6.86 -39.46
N ALA A 343 -38.14 -7.71 -40.38
CA ALA A 343 -38.60 -7.69 -41.76
C ALA A 343 -39.88 -8.52 -41.82
N LYS A 344 -41.03 -7.82 -41.87
CA LYS A 344 -42.24 -8.35 -42.48
C LYS A 344 -42.01 -8.44 -43.98
N PHE A 345 -42.12 -9.63 -44.56
CA PHE A 345 -42.82 -9.88 -45.81
C PHE A 345 -43.51 -11.23 -45.72
#